data_AF-A0AAP6L0I6-F1
#
_entry.id   AF-A0AAP6L0I6-F1
#
_cell.length_a   1.000
_cell.length_b   1.000
_cell.length_c   1.000
_cell.angle_alpha   90.00
_cell.angle_beta   90.00
_cell.angle_gamma   90.00
#
_symmetry.space_group_name_H-M   'P 1'
#
loop_
_entity.id
_entity.type
_entity.pdbx_description
1 polymer ?
#
loop_
_entity_poly.entity_id
_entity_poly.type
_entity_poly.pdbx_seq_one_letter_code
_entity_poly.pdbx_strand_id
1 'polypeptide(L)'
;MDTKLMALCINLIASLVSLVAAWFWFKSAKTNLPAINPTTGQPMSPVSMLELYRTVREASRINKIAAFLTGLSVIMFSLSGFLAYGSAS
;
A
#
# COMPACT_ATOMS: atom_id res chain seq x y z
N MET A 1 -13.16 -28.45 -10.34
CA MET A 1 -12.05 -27.52 -10.65
C MET A 1 -10.85 -28.00 -9.85
N ASP A 2 -9.68 -28.15 -10.48
CA ASP A 2 -8.46 -28.62 -9.79
C ASP A 2 -8.07 -27.63 -8.67
N THR A 3 -7.71 -28.12 -7.49
CA THR A 3 -7.29 -27.29 -6.34
C THR A 3 -6.07 -26.44 -6.70
N LYS A 4 -5.18 -26.96 -7.56
CA LYS A 4 -4.03 -26.22 -8.07
C LYS A 4 -4.43 -25.06 -8.98
N LEU A 5 -5.42 -25.27 -9.84
CA LEU A 5 -5.97 -24.23 -10.70
C LEU A 5 -6.63 -23.12 -9.87
N MET A 6 -7.36 -23.51 -8.81
CA MET A 6 -7.96 -22.55 -7.88
C MET A 6 -6.91 -21.72 -7.13
N ALA A 7 -5.84 -22.36 -6.65
CA ALA A 7 -4.72 -21.68 -5.99
C ALA A 7 -4.00 -20.69 -6.94
N LEU A 8 -3.81 -21.08 -8.21
CA LEU A 8 -3.23 -20.20 -9.24
C LEU A 8 -4.09 -18.95 -9.44
N CYS A 9 -5.41 -19.10 -9.60
CA CYS A 9 -6.33 -17.97 -9.75
C CYS A 9 -6.27 -17.02 -8.53
N ILE A 10 -6.25 -17.57 -7.31
CA ILE A 10 -6.15 -16.76 -6.09
C ILE A 10 -4.82 -16.00 -6.04
N ASN A 11 -3.70 -16.62 -6.42
CA ASN A 11 -2.40 -15.96 -6.47
C ASN A 11 -2.34 -14.82 -7.49
N LEU A 12 -2.94 -15.00 -8.66
CA LEU A 12 -3.02 -13.94 -9.68
C LEU A 12 -3.82 -12.75 -9.16
N ILE A 13 -4.96 -12.99 -8.51
CA ILE A 13 -5.76 -11.92 -7.92
C ILE A 13 -5.00 -11.24 -6.77
N ALA A 14 -4.37 -12.01 -5.88
CA ALA A 14 -3.56 -11.47 -4.78
C ALA A 14 -2.43 -10.57 -5.27
N SER A 15 -1.75 -10.98 -6.35
CA SER A 15 -0.68 -10.20 -6.98
C SER A 15 -1.20 -8.88 -7.53
N LEU A 16 -2.37 -8.88 -8.20
CA LEU A 16 -3.01 -7.67 -8.69
C LEU A 16 -3.40 -6.72 -7.54
N VAL A 17 -3.98 -7.26 -6.47
CA VAL A 17 -4.33 -6.47 -5.27
C VAL A 17 -3.08 -5.85 -4.66
N SER A 18 -1.98 -6.59 -4.58
CA SER A 18 -0.69 -6.10 -4.08
C SER A 18 -0.13 -4.97 -4.96
N LEU A 19 -0.26 -5.07 -6.29
CA LEU A 19 0.17 -4.02 -7.20
C LEU A 19 -0.64 -2.73 -6.99
N VAL A 20 -1.96 -2.87 -6.81
CA VAL A 20 -2.84 -1.73 -6.51
C VAL A 20 -2.49 -1.11 -5.15
N ALA A 21 -2.20 -1.93 -4.14
CA ALA A 21 -1.75 -1.46 -2.83
C ALA A 21 -0.46 -0.63 -2.94
N ALA A 22 0.53 -1.14 -3.69
CA ALA A 22 1.80 -0.45 -3.94
C ALA A 22 1.59 0.90 -4.64
N TRP A 23 0.65 0.99 -5.59
CA TRP A 23 0.30 2.26 -6.23
C TRP A 23 -0.27 3.29 -5.25
N PHE A 24 -1.13 2.86 -4.32
CA PHE A 24 -1.64 3.75 -3.28
C PHE A 24 -0.55 4.17 -2.29
N TRP A 25 0.40 3.30 -1.95
CA TRP A 25 1.57 3.69 -1.18
C TRP A 25 2.43 4.73 -1.90
N PHE A 26 2.70 4.52 -3.19
CA PHE A 26 3.42 5.51 -3.98
C PHE A 26 2.73 6.87 -4.00
N LYS A 27 1.40 6.89 -4.16
CA LYS A 27 0.60 8.12 -4.07
C LYS A 27 0.66 8.75 -2.67
N SER A 28 0.57 7.95 -1.62
CA SER A 28 0.64 8.44 -0.24
C SER A 28 2.02 9.01 0.10
N ALA A 29 3.09 8.49 -0.49
CA ALA A 29 4.45 8.94 -0.23
C ALA A 29 4.79 10.27 -0.92
N LYS A 30 4.03 10.65 -1.96
CA LYS A 30 4.18 11.96 -2.60
C LYS A 30 3.59 13.05 -1.72
N THR A 31 4.45 13.71 -0.96
CA THR A 31 4.09 14.91 -0.19
C THR A 31 4.64 16.16 -0.88
N ASN A 32 3.80 17.15 -1.13
CA ASN A 32 4.22 18.47 -1.62
C ASN A 32 4.79 19.32 -0.47
N LEU A 33 5.77 18.79 0.25
CA LEU A 33 6.42 19.51 1.34
C LEU A 33 7.37 20.57 0.75
N PRO A 34 7.39 21.78 1.32
CA PRO A 34 8.34 22.81 0.91
C PRO A 34 9.77 22.33 1.18
N ALA A 35 10.69 22.70 0.29
CA ALA A 35 12.10 22.36 0.44
C ALA A 35 12.64 22.89 1.78
N ILE A 36 13.44 22.07 2.46
CA ILE A 36 14.10 22.43 3.72
C ILE A 36 15.50 22.93 3.37
N ASN A 37 15.89 24.08 3.94
CA ASN A 37 17.26 24.56 3.83
C ASN A 37 18.17 23.65 4.66
N PRO A 38 19.19 23.00 4.06
CA PRO A 38 20.04 22.02 4.74
C PRO A 38 20.93 22.64 5.83
N THR A 39 21.16 23.96 5.80
CA THR A 39 22.03 24.66 6.75
C THR A 39 21.27 25.15 7.98
N THR A 40 20.01 25.59 7.81
CA THR A 40 19.20 26.15 8.91
C THR A 40 18.15 25.17 9.44
N GLY A 41 17.87 24.09 8.72
CA GLY A 41 16.78 23.16 9.03
C GLY A 41 15.38 23.77 8.88
N GLN A 42 15.28 25.00 8.36
CA GLN A 42 14.01 25.71 8.20
C GLN A 42 13.46 25.56 6.78
N PRO A 43 12.13 25.60 6.62
CA PRO A 43 11.51 25.59 5.29
C PRO A 43 11.86 26.85 4.49
N MET A 44 12.17 26.67 3.21
CA MET A 44 12.53 27.76 2.29
C MET A 44 11.35 28.66 1.87
N SER A 45 10.12 28.26 2.21
CA SER A 45 8.87 28.98 1.93
C SER A 45 8.00 29.02 3.19
N PRO A 46 7.22 30.08 3.44
CA PRO A 46 6.28 30.12 4.54
C PRO A 46 5.32 28.92 4.48
N VAL A 47 5.35 28.10 5.54
CA VAL A 47 4.55 26.87 5.62
C VAL A 47 3.30 27.17 6.44
N SER A 48 2.14 27.09 5.80
CA SER A 48 0.88 27.06 6.53
C SER A 48 0.73 25.71 7.22
N MET A 49 0.74 25.69 8.56
CA MET A 49 0.48 24.48 9.33
C MET A 49 -0.85 23.84 8.94
N LEU A 50 -1.85 24.64 8.58
CA LEU A 50 -3.14 24.16 8.11
C LEU A 50 -3.03 23.37 6.79
N GLU A 51 -2.24 23.86 5.83
CA GLU A 51 -2.01 23.17 4.56
C GLU A 51 -1.21 21.88 4.78
N LEU A 52 -0.18 21.94 5.62
CA LEU A 52 0.61 20.78 6.03
C LEU A 52 -0.29 19.68 6.61
N TYR A 53 -1.14 20.03 7.58
CA TYR A 53 -2.08 19.08 8.18
C TYR A 53 -3.07 18.51 7.16
N ARG A 54 -3.54 19.30 6.19
CA ARG A 54 -4.41 18.80 5.11
C ARG A 54 -3.69 17.78 4.24
N THR A 55 -2.47 18.07 3.80
CA THR A 55 -1.66 17.13 2.99
C THR A 55 -1.36 15.84 3.75
N VAL A 56 -0.94 15.94 5.01
CA VAL A 56 -0.66 14.77 5.85
C VAL A 56 -1.92 13.94 6.10
N ARG A 57 -3.07 14.59 6.34
CA ARG A 57 -4.34 13.90 6.53
C ARG A 57 -4.80 13.16 5.27
N GLU A 58 -4.63 13.76 4.11
CA GLU A 58 -4.95 13.14 2.83
C GLU A 58 -4.04 11.94 2.54
N ALA A 59 -2.73 12.10 2.71
CA ALA A 59 -1.75 11.02 2.61
C ALA A 59 -2.09 9.87 3.59
N SER A 60 -2.40 10.19 4.85
CA SER A 60 -2.80 9.20 5.86
C SER A 60 -4.04 8.39 5.46
N ARG A 61 -5.06 9.06 4.88
CA ARG A 61 -6.26 8.37 4.39
C ARG A 61 -5.92 7.41 3.25
N ILE A 62 -5.07 7.82 2.32
CA ILE A 62 -4.62 6.97 1.21
C ILE A 62 -3.78 5.80 1.73
N ASN A 63 -2.90 6.04 2.71
CA ASN A 63 -2.10 5.00 3.34
C ASN A 63 -2.95 3.92 4.01
N LYS A 64 -4.07 4.29 4.64
CA LYS A 64 -5.01 3.32 5.23
C LYS A 64 -5.60 2.38 4.16
N ILE A 65 -5.92 2.91 2.98
CA ILE A 65 -6.42 2.09 1.86
C ILE A 65 -5.33 1.14 1.37
N ALA A 66 -4.11 1.64 1.20
CA ALA A 66 -2.97 0.83 0.80
C ALA A 66 -2.67 -0.29 1.81
N ALA A 67 -2.68 0.01 3.11
CA ALA A 67 -2.49 -0.96 4.18
C ALA A 67 -3.59 -2.02 4.20
N PHE A 68 -4.85 -1.63 3.99
CA PHE A 68 -5.97 -2.56 3.88
C PHE A 68 -5.80 -3.51 2.69
N LEU A 69 -5.48 -2.99 1.50
CA LEU A 69 -5.25 -3.80 0.31
C LEU A 69 -4.04 -4.73 0.47
N THR A 70 -2.99 -4.27 1.16
CA THR A 70 -1.83 -5.11 1.52
C THR A 70 -2.23 -6.25 2.45
N GLY A 71 -3.05 -5.97 3.47
CA GLY A 71 -3.58 -7.02 4.36
C GLY A 71 -4.41 -8.04 3.59
N LEU A 72 -5.26 -7.58 2.67
CA LEU A 72 -6.07 -8.44 1.81
C LEU A 72 -5.20 -9.32 0.91
N SER A 73 -4.16 -8.77 0.27
CA SER A 73 -3.28 -9.56 -0.60
C SER A 73 -2.52 -10.64 0.18
N VAL A 74 -2.04 -10.34 1.38
CA VAL A 74 -1.35 -11.31 2.26
C VAL A 74 -2.28 -12.46 2.66
N ILE A 75 -3.52 -12.16 3.02
CA ILE A 75 -4.53 -13.18 3.34
C ILE A 75 -4.76 -14.10 2.12
N MET A 76 -4.91 -13.51 0.94
CA MET A 76 -5.13 -14.27 -0.30
C MET A 76 -3.92 -15.13 -0.69
N PHE A 77 -2.70 -14.61 -0.57
CA PHE A 77 -1.47 -15.38 -0.77
C PHE A 77 -1.37 -16.57 0.20
N SER A 78 -1.71 -16.34 1.47
CA SER A 78 -1.71 -17.39 2.51
C SER A 78 -2.74 -18.48 2.21
N LEU A 79 -3.95 -18.10 1.79
CA LEU A 79 -5.01 -19.01 1.35
C LEU A 79 -4.59 -19.83 0.13
N SER A 80 -3.96 -19.21 -0.86
CA SER A 80 -3.43 -19.91 -2.03
C SER A 80 -2.38 -20.95 -1.65
N GLY A 81 -1.45 -20.59 -0.77
CA GLY A 81 -0.45 -21.52 -0.23
C GLY A 81 -1.10 -22.71 0.49
N PHE A 82 -2.08 -22.47 1.35
CA PHE A 82 -2.79 -23.55 2.04
C PHE A 82 -3.52 -24.49 1.07
N LEU A 83 -4.17 -23.96 0.04
CA LEU A 83 -4.88 -24.78 -0.96
C LEU A 83 -3.93 -25.60 -1.84
N ALA A 84 -2.77 -25.03 -2.20
CA ALA A 84 -1.78 -25.68 -3.05
C ALA A 84 -1.01 -26.79 -2.32
N TYR A 85 -0.69 -26.60 -1.04
CA TYR A 85 0.17 -27.52 -0.28
C TYR A 85 -0.57 -28.36 0.78
N GLY A 86 -1.67 -27.85 1.34
CA GLY A 86 -2.50 -28.56 2.33
C GLY A 86 -3.44 -29.61 1.73
N SER A 87 -3.61 -29.65 0.41
CA SER A 87 -4.35 -30.72 -0.28
C SER A 87 -3.48 -31.92 -0.67
N ALA A 88 -2.17 -31.87 -0.39
CA ALA A 88 -1.20 -32.93 -0.68
C ALA A 88 -0.89 -33.84 0.52
N SER A 89 -1.55 -33.62 1.66
CA SER A 89 -1.52 -34.42 2.89
C SER A 89 -2.83 -35.16 3.09
#